data_AF-A0A3A4ZNX1-F1
#
_entry.id   AF-A0A3A4ZNX1-F1
#
_cell.length_a   1.000
_cell.length_b   1.000
_cell.length_c   1.000
_cell.angle_alpha   90.00
_cell.angle_beta   90.00
_cell.angle_gamma   90.00
#
_symmetry.space_group_name_H-M   'P 1'
#
loop_
_entity.id
_entity.type
_entity.pdbx_description
1 polymer ?
#
loop_
_entity_poly.entity_id
_entity_poly.type
_entity_poly.pdbx_seq_one_letter_code
_entity_poly.pdbx_strand_id
1 'polypeptide(L)'
;MGGNMENETLSVSELAECFQMTKKYIGYLIRNDKLPFYLHRKKRRFRVSEIIEWLDERHFHIIWRKGRDGNETPKIEHYPVQQAI
;
A
#
# COMPACT_ATOMS: atom_id res chain seq x y z
N MET A 1 -16.61 -11.89 7.97
CA MET A 1 -16.57 -11.90 6.49
C MET A 1 -15.16 -12.33 6.09
N GLY A 2 -15.00 -13.52 5.51
CA GLY A 2 -13.71 -14.03 5.04
C GLY A 2 -13.64 -13.95 3.52
N GLY A 3 -13.14 -12.83 3.00
CA GLY A 3 -12.80 -12.66 1.60
C GLY A 3 -11.31 -12.91 1.43
N ASN A 4 -10.93 -13.73 0.46
CA ASN A 4 -9.52 -14.08 0.21
C ASN A 4 -8.82 -12.89 -0.48
N MET A 5 -8.30 -11.95 0.32
CA MET A 5 -7.79 -10.65 -0.12
C MET A 5 -6.60 -10.74 -1.09
N GLU A 6 -5.84 -11.85 -1.11
CA GLU A 6 -4.64 -11.99 -1.94
C GLU A 6 -4.88 -11.85 -3.45
N ASN A 7 -6.08 -12.22 -3.93
CA ASN A 7 -6.44 -12.11 -5.35
C ASN A 7 -7.33 -10.89 -5.66
N GLU A 8 -7.55 -10.02 -4.67
CA GLU A 8 -8.39 -8.85 -4.84
C GLU A 8 -7.68 -7.77 -5.65
N THR A 9 -8.45 -7.09 -6.50
CA THR A 9 -7.94 -6.04 -7.37
C THR A 9 -8.52 -4.70 -6.98
N LEU A 10 -7.68 -3.82 -6.45
CA LEU A 10 -8.09 -2.53 -5.93
C LEU A 10 -7.94 -1.42 -6.97
N SER A 11 -8.81 -0.42 -6.92
CA SER A 11 -8.59 0.90 -7.53
C SER A 11 -7.63 1.72 -6.68
N VAL A 12 -7.23 2.89 -7.18
CA VAL A 12 -6.40 3.84 -6.40
C VAL A 12 -7.07 4.24 -5.07
N SER A 13 -8.40 4.39 -5.05
CA SER A 13 -9.12 4.77 -3.82
C SER A 13 -9.14 3.63 -2.81
N GLU A 14 -9.47 2.42 -3.27
CA GLU A 14 -9.51 1.23 -2.42
C GLU A 14 -8.11 0.89 -1.89
N LEU A 15 -7.07 1.06 -2.71
CA LEU A 15 -5.68 0.91 -2.29
C LEU A 15 -5.27 1.95 -1.23
N ALA A 16 -5.70 3.20 -1.40
CA ALA A 16 -5.47 4.27 -0.44
C ALA A 16 -6.10 3.96 0.92
N GLU A 17 -7.30 3.41 0.92
CA GLU A 17 -8.01 3.02 2.14
C GLU A 17 -7.38 1.77 2.77
N CYS A 18 -7.10 0.74 1.98
CA CYS A 18 -6.54 -0.52 2.43
C CYS A 18 -5.17 -0.36 3.10
N PHE A 19 -4.28 0.42 2.49
CA PHE A 19 -2.92 0.66 2.98
C PHE A 19 -2.78 1.99 3.75
N GLN A 20 -3.89 2.68 3.98
CA GLN A 20 -3.97 3.98 4.67
C GLN A 20 -2.99 5.03 4.14
N MET A 21 -2.85 5.06 2.81
CA MET A 21 -1.99 5.99 2.09
C MET A 21 -2.84 7.09 1.48
N THR A 22 -2.26 8.27 1.28
CA THR A 22 -2.95 9.28 0.47
C THR A 22 -2.88 8.90 -1.01
N LYS A 23 -3.94 9.22 -1.79
CA LYS A 23 -3.93 9.04 -3.26
C LYS A 23 -2.76 9.78 -3.92
N LYS A 24 -2.36 10.93 -3.38
CA LYS A 24 -1.19 11.70 -3.82
C LYS A 24 0.09 10.88 -3.65
N TYR A 25 0.23 10.20 -2.52
CA TYR A 25 1.39 9.37 -2.23
C TYR A 25 1.43 8.12 -3.10
N ILE A 26 0.29 7.43 -3.31
CA ILE A 26 0.21 6.35 -4.31
C ILE A 26 0.61 6.85 -5.71
N GLY A 27 0.13 8.03 -6.11
CA GLY A 27 0.54 8.66 -7.37
C GLY A 27 2.03 9.03 -7.44
N TYR A 28 2.69 9.27 -6.30
CA TYR A 28 4.13 9.43 -6.21
C TYR A 28 4.83 8.08 -6.41
N LEU A 29 4.38 7.02 -5.74
CA LEU A 29 4.95 5.68 -5.86
C LEU A 29 4.84 5.11 -7.27
N ILE A 30 3.72 5.35 -7.97
CA ILE A 30 3.56 4.95 -9.37
C ILE A 30 4.58 5.64 -10.28
N ARG A 31 4.91 6.91 -10.02
CA ARG A 31 5.78 7.72 -10.88
C ARG A 31 7.27 7.53 -10.59
N ASN A 32 7.65 7.45 -9.32
CA ASN A 32 9.05 7.46 -8.89
C ASN A 32 9.52 6.08 -8.44
N ASP A 33 8.64 5.33 -7.78
CA ASP A 33 9.00 4.07 -7.13
C ASP A 33 8.52 2.84 -7.90
N LYS A 34 7.95 2.99 -9.09
CA LYS A 34 7.51 1.86 -9.94
C LYS A 34 6.54 0.91 -9.21
N LEU A 35 5.58 1.46 -8.46
CA LEU A 35 4.50 0.66 -7.85
C LEU A 35 3.80 -0.18 -8.93
N PRO A 36 3.67 -1.51 -8.76
CA PRO A 36 3.09 -2.38 -9.77
C PRO A 36 1.59 -2.08 -9.95
N PHE A 37 1.17 -1.95 -11.20
CA PHE A 37 -0.23 -1.78 -11.55
C PHE A 37 -0.48 -2.34 -12.96
N TYR A 38 -1.74 -2.63 -13.25
CA TYR A 38 -2.17 -2.96 -14.59
C TYR A 38 -3.36 -2.08 -15.01
N LEU A 39 -3.60 -2.00 -16.31
CA LEU A 39 -4.71 -1.22 -16.86
C LEU A 39 -5.90 -2.13 -17.14
N HIS A 40 -7.03 -1.84 -16.49
CA HIS A 40 -8.31 -2.47 -16.78
C HIS A 40 -9.32 -1.39 -17.18
N ARG A 41 -9.82 -1.46 -18.43
CA ARG A 41 -10.74 -0.45 -19.01
C ARG A 41 -10.22 1.00 -18.87
N LYS A 42 -8.93 1.21 -19.18
CA LYS A 42 -8.21 2.49 -19.03
C LYS A 42 -8.08 3.01 -17.58
N LYS A 43 -8.47 2.22 -16.57
CA LYS A 43 -8.28 2.55 -15.15
C LYS A 43 -7.15 1.71 -14.57
N ARG A 44 -6.32 2.31 -13.71
CA ARG A 44 -5.26 1.59 -12.97
C ARG A 44 -5.88 0.69 -11.91
N ARG A 45 -5.43 -0.55 -11.87
CA ARG A 45 -5.80 -1.56 -10.88
C ARG A 45 -4.55 -2.17 -10.28
N PHE A 46 -4.66 -2.61 -9.04
CA PHE A 46 -3.56 -3.09 -8.21
C PHE A 46 -3.98 -4.42 -7.60
N ARG A 47 -3.23 -5.50 -7.83
CA ARG A 47 -3.46 -6.74 -7.10
C ARG A 47 -2.88 -6.60 -5.71
N VAL A 48 -3.63 -6.99 -4.68
CA VAL A 48 -3.19 -6.85 -3.30
C VAL A 48 -1.89 -7.63 -3.04
N SER A 49 -1.80 -8.87 -3.52
CA SER A 49 -0.58 -9.70 -3.43
C SER A 49 0.65 -9.00 -3.99
N GLU A 50 0.60 -8.50 -5.22
CA GLU A 50 1.72 -7.79 -5.87
C GLU A 50 2.13 -6.53 -5.09
N ILE A 51 1.17 -5.84 -4.46
CA ILE A 51 1.47 -4.65 -3.64
C ILE A 51 2.13 -5.04 -2.32
N ILE A 52 1.66 -6.10 -1.67
CA ILE A 52 2.26 -6.59 -0.42
C ILE A 52 3.70 -7.03 -0.67
N GLU A 53 3.94 -7.84 -1.72
CA GLU A 53 5.29 -8.26 -2.12
C GLU A 53 6.19 -7.04 -2.41
N TRP A 54 5.69 -6.07 -3.18
CA TRP A 54 6.45 -4.86 -3.49
C TRP A 54 6.76 -4.01 -2.26
N LEU A 55 5.85 -3.94 -1.29
CA LEU A 55 6.06 -3.24 -0.03
C LEU A 55 7.12 -3.95 0.83
N ASP A 56 7.10 -5.28 0.86
CA ASP A 56 8.07 -6.11 1.57
C ASP A 56 9.47 -5.98 0.99
N GLU A 57 9.61 -6.09 -0.34
CA GLU A 57 10.88 -5.93 -1.08
C GLU A 57 11.54 -4.56 -0.85
N ARG A 58 10.74 -3.53 -0.60
CA ARG A 58 11.21 -2.16 -0.37
C ARG A 58 11.34 -1.79 1.10
N HIS A 59 11.19 -2.77 2.00
CA HIS A 59 11.33 -2.61 3.44
C HIS A 59 10.42 -1.49 4.00
N PHE A 60 9.18 -1.39 3.52
CA PHE A 60 8.18 -0.53 4.14
C PHE A 60 7.71 -1.12 5.48
N HIS A 61 7.84 -0.38 6.58
CA HIS A 61 7.28 -0.78 7.87
C HIS A 61 5.79 -0.46 7.94
N ILE A 62 4.97 -1.50 8.05
CA ILE A 62 3.55 -1.34 8.41
C ILE A 62 3.48 -1.23 9.94
N ILE A 63 3.30 -0.02 10.45
CA ILE A 63 3.10 0.25 11.87
C ILE A 63 1.62 0.32 12.17
N TRP A 64 1.12 -0.61 12.96
CA TRP A 64 -0.24 -0.60 13.44
C TRP A 64 -0.38 0.45 14.54
N ARG A 65 -1.07 1.55 14.25
CA ARG A 65 -1.43 2.55 15.28
C ARG A 65 -2.89 2.36 15.67
N LYS A 66 -3.16 2.31 16.96
CA LYS A 66 -4.52 2.29 17.48
C LYS A 66 -5.13 3.69 17.36
N GLY A 67 -6.18 3.81 16.55
CA GLY A 67 -6.98 5.02 16.43
C GLY A 67 -7.71 5.33 17.75
N ARG A 68 -8.19 6.57 17.87
CA ARG A 68 -8.95 7.05 19.04
C ARG A 68 -10.31 6.34 19.20
N ASP A 69 -10.77 5.72 18.12
CA ASP A 69 -11.95 4.87 17.99
C ASP A 69 -11.69 3.40 18.41
N GLY A 70 -10.44 3.06 18.75
CA GLY A 70 -10.06 1.71 19.14
C GLY A 70 -9.65 0.80 17.98
N ASN A 71 -9.73 1.25 16.73
CA ASN A 71 -9.38 0.45 15.56
C ASN A 71 -7.88 0.48 15.26
N GLU A 72 -7.32 -0.66 14.90
CA GLU A 72 -5.93 -0.75 14.45
C GLU A 72 -5.84 -0.30 12.99
N THR A 73 -5.02 0.71 12.77
CA THR A 73 -4.92 1.47 11.53
C THR A 73 -3.49 1.34 11.04
N PRO A 74 -3.23 0.50 10.00
CA PRO A 74 -1.88 0.26 9.51
C PRO A 74 -1.30 1.48 8.81
N LYS A 75 -0.34 2.15 9.43
CA LYS A 75 0.40 3.26 8.86
C LYS A 75 1.71 2.76 8.26
N ILE A 76 1.89 3.00 6.96
CA ILE A 76 3.13 2.67 6.26
C ILE A 76 4.18 3.76 6.53
N GLU A 77 5.30 3.39 7.16
CA GLU A 77 6.50 4.19 7.32
C GLU A 77 7.65 3.56 6.51
N HIS A 78 8.55 4.37 5.96
CA HIS A 78 9.76 3.83 5.31
C HIS A 78 10.74 3.34 6.39
N TYR A 79 11.53 2.30 6.10
CA TYR A 79 12.75 2.03 6.87
C TYR A 79 13.52 3.35 7.01
N PRO A 80 13.91 3.80 8.22
CA PRO A 80 15.02 4.72 8.28
C PRO A 80 16.17 3.95 7.64
N VAL A 81 16.67 4.39 6.47
CA VAL A 81 17.98 3.95 6.00
C VAL A 81 18.87 4.08 7.22
N GLN A 82 19.31 2.95 7.78
CA GLN A 82 20.33 2.99 8.81
C GLN A 82 21.49 3.69 8.11
N GLN A 83 21.66 4.98 8.38
CA GLN A 83 22.92 5.64 8.15
C GLN A 83 23.86 4.91 9.10
N ALA A 84 24.46 3.84 8.61
CA ALA A 84 25.65 3.27 9.21
C ALA A 84 26.68 4.41 9.15
N ILE A 85 26.85 5.04 10.32
CA ILE A 85 27.97 5.86 10.86
C ILE A 85 28.83 6.57 9.81
#